data_AF-A0A7J9GLU8-F1
#
_entry.id   AF-A0A7J9GLU8-F1
#
_cell.length_a   1.000
_cell.length_b   1.000
_cell.length_c   1.000
_cell.angle_alpha   90.00
_cell.angle_beta   90.00
_cell.angle_gamma   90.00
#
_symmetry.space_group_name_H-M   'P 1'
#
loop_
_entity.id
_entity.type
_entity.pdbx_description
1 polymer ?
#
loop_
_entity_poly.entity_id
_entity_poly.type
_entity_poly.pdbx_seq_one_letter_code
_entity_poly.pdbx_strand_id
1 'polypeptide(L)'
;MRKSVEKLGFSTEKYGDPTLMRFLIARSMDTDKASKMFVQWLKWRSSLVPNGFVVESEVPDQLEARKIFLQGLSKTGYPVMIVQACKHYPPKDHLQFK
;
A
#
# COMPACT_ATOMS: atom_id res chain seq x y z
N MET A 1 -6.06 -19.44 -0.51
CA MET A 1 -5.03 -18.41 -0.82
C MET A 1 -3.61 -18.85 -0.49
N ARG A 2 -3.24 -19.15 0.78
CA ARG A 2 -1.85 -19.51 1.18
C ARG A 2 -1.18 -20.55 0.27
N LYS A 3 -1.83 -21.71 0.08
CA LYS A 3 -1.37 -22.77 -0.85
C LYS A 3 -1.19 -22.30 -2.30
N SER A 4 -2.06 -21.42 -2.79
CA SER A 4 -1.96 -20.88 -4.15
C SER A 4 -0.78 -19.90 -4.29
N VAL A 5 -0.47 -19.14 -3.24
CA VAL A 5 0.73 -18.28 -3.20
C VAL A 5 2.01 -19.11 -3.15
N GLU A 6 2.03 -20.20 -2.36
CA GLU A 6 3.16 -21.15 -2.32
C GLU A 6 3.41 -21.80 -3.69
N LYS A 7 2.36 -22.21 -4.39
CA LYS A 7 2.46 -22.72 -5.78
C LYS A 7 3.05 -21.70 -6.77
N LEU A 8 2.93 -20.40 -6.48
CA LEU A 8 3.54 -19.33 -7.27
C LEU A 8 5.00 -19.04 -6.87
N GLY A 9 5.55 -19.77 -5.88
CA GLY A 9 6.93 -19.62 -5.40
C GLY A 9 7.11 -18.51 -4.36
N PHE A 10 6.03 -18.05 -3.71
CA PHE A 10 6.08 -17.01 -2.68
C PHE A 10 5.61 -17.52 -1.31
N SER A 11 6.08 -16.90 -0.23
CA SER A 11 5.67 -17.22 1.14
C SER A 11 4.63 -16.24 1.68
N THR A 12 3.77 -16.72 2.58
CA THR A 12 2.78 -15.91 3.33
C THR A 12 3.08 -15.83 4.83
N GLU A 13 4.18 -16.39 5.31
CA GLU A 13 4.49 -16.53 6.75
C GLU A 13 4.53 -15.20 7.49
N LYS A 14 5.04 -14.15 6.83
CA LYS A 14 5.10 -12.79 7.40
C LYS A 14 3.74 -12.10 7.53
N TYR A 15 2.66 -12.72 7.03
CA TYR A 15 1.35 -12.09 6.91
C TYR A 15 0.25 -12.94 7.52
N GLY A 16 -0.39 -12.37 8.55
CA GLY A 16 -1.56 -12.96 9.21
C GLY A 16 -2.83 -12.89 8.35
N ASP A 17 -3.85 -13.62 8.80
CA ASP A 17 -5.14 -13.73 8.10
C ASP A 17 -5.81 -12.38 7.79
N PRO A 18 -5.78 -11.35 8.65
CA PRO A 18 -6.36 -10.04 8.30
C PRO A 18 -5.75 -9.41 7.05
N THR A 19 -4.45 -9.63 6.79
CA THR A 19 -3.80 -9.10 5.59
C THR A 19 -4.24 -9.90 4.36
N LEU A 20 -4.21 -11.23 4.43
CA LEU A 20 -4.62 -12.07 3.31
C LEU A 20 -6.09 -11.88 2.94
N MET A 21 -6.95 -11.70 3.95
CA MET A 21 -8.38 -11.48 3.76
C MET A 21 -8.66 -10.21 2.94
N ARG A 22 -7.85 -9.15 3.06
CA ARG A 22 -7.99 -7.95 2.22
C ARG A 22 -7.88 -8.25 0.73
N PHE A 23 -6.95 -9.13 0.34
CA PHE A 23 -6.77 -9.52 -1.06
C PHE A 23 -7.89 -10.42 -1.56
N LEU A 24 -8.38 -11.32 -0.70
CA LEU A 24 -9.55 -12.15 -1.00
C LEU A 24 -10.78 -11.27 -1.21
N ILE A 25 -11.09 -10.36 -0.28
CA ILE A 25 -12.22 -9.41 -0.40
C ILE A 25 -12.08 -8.57 -1.67
N ALA A 26 -10.90 -8.01 -1.95
CA ALA A 26 -10.64 -7.19 -3.14
C ALA A 26 -10.78 -7.96 -4.47
N ARG A 27 -10.84 -9.28 -4.43
CA ARG A 27 -11.01 -10.16 -5.59
C ARG A 27 -12.23 -11.08 -5.43
N SER A 28 -13.24 -10.64 -4.68
CA SER A 28 -14.52 -11.36 -4.53
C SER A 28 -14.35 -12.82 -4.07
N MET A 29 -13.41 -13.05 -3.15
CA MET A 29 -13.00 -14.36 -2.63
C MET A 29 -12.43 -15.33 -3.68
N ASP A 30 -12.16 -14.87 -4.90
CA ASP A 30 -11.46 -15.64 -5.93
C ASP A 30 -10.01 -15.87 -5.50
N THR A 31 -9.72 -17.11 -5.12
CA THR A 31 -8.42 -17.47 -4.55
C THR A 31 -7.28 -17.27 -5.54
N ASP A 32 -7.49 -17.53 -6.83
CA ASP A 32 -6.41 -17.45 -7.83
C ASP A 32 -6.10 -15.99 -8.17
N LYS A 33 -7.13 -15.16 -8.36
CA LYS A 33 -6.95 -13.72 -8.58
C LYS A 33 -6.36 -13.03 -7.36
N ALA A 34 -6.82 -13.38 -6.15
CA ALA A 34 -6.28 -12.84 -4.90
C ALA A 34 -4.80 -13.19 -4.74
N SER A 35 -4.42 -14.45 -5.01
CA SER A 35 -3.03 -14.91 -4.88
C SER A 35 -2.11 -14.21 -5.88
N LYS A 36 -2.53 -14.04 -7.14
CA LYS A 36 -1.78 -13.28 -8.15
C LYS A 36 -1.60 -11.81 -7.74
N MET A 37 -2.66 -11.17 -7.25
CA MET A 37 -2.60 -9.78 -6.76
C MET A 37 -1.65 -9.66 -5.55
N PHE A 38 -1.69 -10.61 -4.62
CA PHE A 38 -0.80 -10.62 -3.46
C PHE A 38 0.67 -10.76 -3.87
N VAL A 39 0.98 -11.64 -4.82
CA VAL A 39 2.34 -11.78 -5.35
C VAL A 39 2.81 -10.51 -6.06
N GLN A 40 1.95 -9.85 -6.85
CA GLN A 40 2.27 -8.54 -7.44
C GLN A 40 2.56 -7.49 -6.37
N TRP A 41 1.76 -7.46 -5.30
CA TRP A 41 1.97 -6.57 -4.17
C TRP A 41 3.29 -6.86 -3.42
N LEU A 42 3.66 -8.12 -3.22
CA LEU A 42 4.95 -8.49 -2.63
C LEU A 42 6.12 -7.98 -3.47
N LYS A 43 6.07 -8.20 -4.79
CA LYS A 43 7.09 -7.71 -5.73
C LYS A 43 7.20 -6.19 -5.67
N TRP A 44 6.07 -5.49 -5.75
CA TRP A 44 6.03 -4.03 -5.64
C TRP A 44 6.61 -3.53 -4.32
N ARG A 45 6.28 -4.15 -3.18
CA ARG A 45 6.86 -3.78 -1.88
C ARG A 45 8.37 -4.00 -1.85
N SER A 46 8.85 -5.12 -2.38
CA SER A 46 10.29 -5.40 -2.41
C SER A 46 11.08 -4.43 -3.27
N SER A 47 10.47 -3.85 -4.32
CA SER A 47 11.13 -2.89 -5.19
C SER A 47 11.00 -1.45 -4.72
N LEU A 48 9.85 -1.04 -4.18
CA LEU A 48 9.58 0.38 -3.81
C LEU A 48 9.93 0.72 -2.37
N VAL A 49 9.82 -0.24 -1.44
CA VAL A 49 10.05 -0.03 0.00
C VAL A 49 10.79 -1.23 0.60
N PRO A 50 12.05 -1.50 0.17
CA PRO A 50 12.80 -2.68 0.58
C PRO A 50 13.00 -2.76 2.10
N ASN A 51 13.12 -1.60 2.77
CA ASN A 51 13.28 -1.49 4.23
C ASN A 51 11.93 -1.49 4.97
N GLY A 52 10.81 -1.59 4.26
CA GLY A 52 9.46 -1.56 4.82
C GLY A 52 8.86 -0.17 5.02
N PHE A 53 9.66 0.89 4.88
CA PHE A 53 9.27 2.30 4.96
C PHE A 53 9.98 3.11 3.86
N VAL A 54 9.47 4.33 3.62
CA VAL A 54 10.13 5.35 2.78
C VAL A 54 10.91 6.26 3.73
N VAL A 55 12.19 6.51 3.45
CA VAL A 55 13.01 7.34 4.33
C VAL A 55 12.60 8.80 4.13
N GLU A 56 12.45 9.57 5.21
CA GLU A 56 12.01 10.98 5.11
C GLU A 56 12.93 11.82 4.21
N SER A 57 14.23 11.54 4.23
CA SER A 57 15.22 12.19 3.36
C SER A 57 15.02 11.93 1.87
N GLU A 58 14.25 10.89 1.48
CA GLU A 58 13.91 10.62 0.08
C GLU A 58 12.72 11.46 -0.41
N VAL A 59 11.94 12.05 0.50
CA VAL A 59 10.71 12.77 0.19
C VAL A 59 10.56 14.13 0.93
N PRO A 60 11.62 14.94 1.07
CA PRO A 60 11.58 16.17 1.87
C PRO A 60 10.56 17.18 1.33
N ASP A 61 10.45 17.34 0.01
CA ASP A 61 9.53 18.28 -0.62
C ASP A 61 8.06 17.87 -0.41
N GLN A 62 7.78 16.57 -0.42
CA GLN A 62 6.44 16.03 -0.18
C GLN A 62 6.02 16.25 1.28
N LEU A 63 6.97 16.13 2.22
CA LEU A 63 6.75 16.37 3.65
C LEU A 63 6.57 17.86 3.95
N GLU A 64 7.42 18.73 3.39
CA GLU A 64 7.40 20.17 3.67
C GLU A 64 6.09 20.81 3.22
N ALA A 65 5.46 20.28 2.18
CA ALA A 65 4.18 20.78 1.74
C ALA A 65 3.02 20.54 2.73
N ARG A 66 3.21 19.73 3.77
CA ARG A 66 2.29 19.55 4.91
C ARG A 66 0.84 19.40 4.48
N LYS A 67 0.60 18.44 3.58
CA LYS A 67 -0.71 18.18 2.96
C LYS A 67 -1.51 17.13 3.71
N ILE A 68 -0.87 16.28 4.52
CA ILE A 68 -1.49 15.11 5.16
C ILE A 68 -1.41 15.27 6.68
N PHE A 69 -2.54 15.07 7.37
CA PHE A 69 -2.64 15.17 8.83
C PHE A 69 -3.39 13.97 9.38
N LEU A 70 -2.89 13.38 10.47
CA LEU A 70 -3.60 12.36 11.23
C LEU A 70 -4.31 13.02 12.42
N GLN A 71 -5.63 12.90 12.49
CA GLN A 71 -6.49 13.63 13.44
C GLN A 71 -7.18 12.69 14.45
N GLY A 72 -6.44 11.69 14.91
CA GLY A 72 -6.96 10.70 15.86
C GLY A 72 -7.92 9.70 15.22
N LEU A 73 -8.92 9.26 16.00
CA LEU A 73 -9.88 8.21 15.61
C LEU A 73 -11.27 8.79 15.33
N SER A 74 -12.00 8.17 14.41
CA SER A 74 -13.41 8.43 14.16
C SER A 74 -14.28 7.97 15.35
N LYS A 75 -15.57 8.33 15.34
CA LYS A 75 -16.55 7.84 16.34
C LYS A 75 -16.62 6.31 16.43
N THR A 76 -16.22 5.61 15.37
CA THR A 76 -16.20 4.14 15.28
C THR A 76 -14.80 3.55 15.45
N GLY A 77 -13.81 4.34 15.87
CA GLY A 77 -12.48 3.88 16.24
C GLY A 77 -11.47 3.75 15.08
N TYR A 78 -11.78 4.26 13.88
CA TYR A 78 -10.86 4.18 12.73
C TYR A 78 -9.98 5.42 12.61
N PRO A 79 -8.68 5.31 12.27
CA PRO A 79 -7.81 6.46 12.05
C PRO A 79 -8.37 7.43 11.01
N VAL A 80 -8.35 8.73 11.31
CA VAL A 80 -8.80 9.79 10.41
C VAL A 80 -7.59 10.51 9.81
N MET A 81 -7.53 10.52 8.49
CA MET A 81 -6.55 11.26 7.71
C MET A 81 -7.23 12.44 7.01
N ILE A 82 -6.72 13.66 7.20
CA ILE A 82 -7.14 14.86 6.49
C ILE A 82 -6.11 15.20 5.41
N VAL A 83 -6.59 15.46 4.19
CA VAL A 83 -5.76 15.86 3.06
C VAL A 83 -6.10 17.29 2.65
N GLN A 84 -5.14 18.21 2.78
CA GLN A 84 -5.24 19.58 2.26
C GLN A 84 -4.87 19.60 0.77
N ALA A 85 -5.84 19.26 -0.08
CA ALA A 85 -5.63 19.15 -1.53
C ALA A 85 -5.19 20.47 -2.18
N CYS A 86 -5.58 21.63 -1.64
CA CYS A 86 -5.19 22.94 -2.18
C CYS A 86 -3.68 23.22 -2.10
N LYS A 87 -2.94 22.48 -1.27
CA LYS A 87 -1.47 22.55 -1.21
C LYS A 87 -0.80 21.61 -2.22
N HIS A 88 -1.57 20.89 -3.04
CA HIS A 88 -1.01 19.99 -4.04
C HIS A 88 -0.54 20.75 -5.29
N TYR A 89 0.77 20.95 -5.39
CA TYR A 89 1.43 21.39 -6.63
C TYR A 89 1.97 20.17 -7.38
N PRO A 90 1.38 19.80 -8.53
CA PRO A 90 1.92 18.72 -9.34
C PRO A 90 3.29 19.13 -9.92
N PRO A 91 4.21 18.17 -10.14
CA PRO A 91 5.42 18.43 -10.91
C PRO A 91 5.09 19.05 -12.26
N LYS A 92 5.91 19.98 -12.75
CA LYS A 92 5.74 20.58 -14.08
C LYS A 92 6.02 19.58 -15.21
N ASP A 93 6.81 18.56 -14.92
CA ASP A 93 7.10 17.50 -15.86
C ASP A 93 5.94 16.51 -15.91
N HIS A 94 5.51 16.19 -17.14
CA HIS A 94 4.52 15.14 -17.36
C HIS A 94 5.09 13.81 -16.84
N LEU A 95 4.39 13.18 -15.90
CA LEU A 95 4.70 11.81 -15.47
C LEU A 95 4.60 10.89 -16.69
N GLN A 96 5.73 10.48 -17.25
CA GLN A 96 5.78 9.38 -18.21
C GLN A 96 5.59 8.09 -17.42
N PHE A 97 4.34 7.68 -17.24
CA PHE A 97 4.03 6.32 -16.81
C PHE A 97 4.41 5.39 -17.98
N LYS A 98 5.54 4.68 -17.85
CA LYS A 98 5.91 3.55 -18.72
C LYS A 98 5.25 2.27 -18.22
#